data_AF-A0A0W0N376-F1
#
_entry.id   AF-A0A0W0N376-F1
#
_cell.length_a   1.000
_cell.length_b   1.000
_cell.length_c   1.000
_cell.angle_alpha   90.00
_cell.angle_beta   90.00
_cell.angle_gamma   90.00
#
_symmetry.space_group_name_H-M   'P 1'
#
loop_
_entity.id
_entity.type
_entity.pdbx_description
1 polymer ?
#
loop_
_entity_poly.entity_id
_entity_poly.type
_entity_poly.pdbx_seq_one_letter_code
_entity_poly.pdbx_strand_id
1 'polypeptide(L)' 'MEEHFKKIPIPEGHTLVDKGMEAKGSRKGRDIDIYWYDELNSAGEVVASYEVNDSMSVYPPFGRSINVSKTS' A
#
# COMPACT_ATOMS: atom_id res chain seq x y z
N MET A 1 -5.85 3.64 -3.11
CA MET A 1 -6.01 2.28 -3.65
C MET A 1 -5.45 2.15 -5.07
N GLU A 2 -5.99 2.82 -6.10
CA GLU A 2 -5.44 2.71 -7.47
C GLU A 2 -3.95 3.08 -7.58
N GLU A 3 -3.52 4.15 -6.90
CA GLU A 3 -2.11 4.54 -6.86
C GLU A 3 -1.22 3.54 -6.09
N HIS A 4 -1.79 2.74 -5.18
CA HIS A 4 -1.04 1.71 -4.46
C HIS A 4 -0.78 0.53 -5.39
N PHE A 5 -1.81 0.08 -6.12
CA PHE A 5 -1.70 -1.04 -7.05
C PHE A 5 -0.73 -0.76 -8.18
N LYS A 6 -0.68 0.48 -8.69
CA LYS A 6 0.35 0.89 -9.67
C LYS A 6 1.79 0.76 -9.15
N LYS A 7 1.99 0.77 -7.83
CA LYS A 7 3.30 0.65 -7.17
C LYS A 7 3.61 -0.78 -6.74
N ILE A 8 2.64 -1.69 -6.80
CA ILE A 8 2.82 -3.11 -6.49
C ILE A 8 2.78 -3.89 -7.82
N PRO A 9 3.94 -4.21 -8.41
CA PRO A 9 3.97 -5.00 -9.64
C PRO A 9 3.58 -6.45 -9.32
N ILE A 10 2.44 -6.89 -9.83
CA ILE A 10 2.01 -8.30 -9.78
C ILE A 10 2.00 -8.91 -11.19
N PRO A 11 2.22 -10.22 -11.33
CA PRO A 11 2.08 -10.93 -12.61
C PRO A 11 0.67 -10.86 -13.20
N GLU A 12 0.55 -11.04 -14.51
CA GLU A 12 -0.76 -11.15 -15.17
C GLU A 12 -1.55 -12.35 -14.62
N GLY A 13 -2.85 -12.16 -14.38
CA GLY A 13 -3.72 -13.17 -13.79
C GLY A 13 -3.67 -13.23 -12.27
N HIS A 14 -2.72 -12.55 -11.62
CA HIS A 14 -2.71 -12.38 -10.18
C HIS A 14 -3.62 -11.23 -9.77
N THR A 15 -4.04 -11.23 -8.50
CA THR A 15 -4.91 -10.18 -7.94
C THR A 15 -4.39 -9.71 -6.59
N LEU A 16 -4.65 -8.46 -6.24
CA LEU A 16 -4.36 -7.92 -4.91
C LEU A 16 -5.66 -7.84 -4.11
N VAL A 17 -5.62 -8.35 -2.89
CA VAL A 17 -6.72 -8.30 -1.93
C VAL A 17 -6.32 -7.45 -0.74
N ASP A 18 -7.17 -6.50 -0.38
CA ASP A 18 -6.99 -5.67 0.82
C ASP A 18 -7.13 -6.53 2.09
N LYS A 19 -6.10 -6.44 2.94
CA LYS A 19 -6.07 -7.14 4.24
C LYS A 19 -6.43 -6.21 5.40
N GLY A 20 -6.46 -4.90 5.13
CA GLY A 20 -6.76 -3.87 6.09
C GLY A 20 -5.79 -2.69 6.03
N MET A 21 -5.99 -1.77 6.96
CA MET A 21 -5.21 -0.55 7.08
C MET A 21 -5.02 -0.15 8.53
N GLU A 22 -3.98 0.64 8.77
CA GLU A 22 -3.76 1.35 10.03
C GLU A 22 -3.49 2.83 9.75
N ALA A 23 -4.38 3.68 10.25
CA ALA A 23 -4.14 5.13 10.26
C ALA A 23 -3.16 5.47 11.39
N LYS A 24 -1.92 5.84 11.03
CA LYS A 24 -0.95 6.36 12.01
C LYS A 24 -1.25 7.81 12.40
N GLY A 25 -2.08 8.49 11.60
CA GLY A 25 -2.50 9.87 11.75
C GLY A 25 -1.37 10.86 11.53
N SER A 26 -1.64 12.13 11.86
CA SER A 26 -0.66 13.21 11.69
C SER A 26 0.54 13.04 12.63
N ARG A 27 1.72 12.85 12.04
CA ARG A 27 3.01 12.74 12.72
C ARG A 27 4.02 13.67 12.04
N LYS A 28 4.57 14.61 12.82
CA LYS A 28 5.61 15.55 12.35
C LYS A 28 5.23 16.29 11.05
N GLY A 29 3.97 16.73 10.95
CA GLY A 29 3.46 17.48 9.79
C GLY A 29 3.12 16.62 8.57
N ARG A 30 3.09 15.30 8.73
CA ARG A 30 2.67 14.36 7.69
C ARG A 30 1.54 13.48 8.20
N ASP A 31 0.49 13.33 7.41
CA ASP A 31 -0.52 12.31 7.63
C ASP A 31 0.00 11.00 7.04
N ILE A 32 -0.09 9.92 7.80
CA ILE A 32 0.50 8.62 7.43
C ILE A 32 -0.54 7.54 7.63
N ASP A 33 -0.75 6.77 6.57
CA ASP A 33 -1.58 5.57 6.57
C ASP A 33 -0.76 4.38 6.09
N ILE A 34 -0.95 3.23 6.75
CA ILE A 34 -0.35 1.96 6.35
C ILE A 34 -1.47 1.07 5.80
N TYR A 35 -1.23 0.44 4.65
CA TYR A 35 -2.15 -0.52 4.06
C TYR A 35 -1.43 -1.85 3.86
N TRP A 36 -2.17 -2.95 3.98
CA TRP A 36 -1.66 -4.28 3.70
C TRP A 36 -2.46 -4.95 2.59
N TYR A 37 -1.76 -5.56 1.65
CA TYR A 37 -2.34 -6.28 0.54
C TYR A 37 -1.74 -7.68 0.42
N ASP A 38 -2.57 -8.68 0.19
CA ASP A 38 -2.13 -10.02 -0.17
C ASP A 38 -2.28 -10.20 -1.69
N GLU A 39 -1.26 -10.75 -2.35
CA GLU A 39 -1.30 -11.14 -3.75
C GLU A 39 -1.75 -12.59 -3.85
N LEU A 40 -2.85 -12.80 -4.59
CA LEU A 40 -3.36 -14.11 -4.93
C LEU A 40 -2.95 -14.49 -6.34
N ASN A 41 -2.47 -15.72 -6.50
CA ASN A 41 -2.26 -16.31 -7.83
C ASN A 41 -3.61 -16.66 -8.50
N SER A 42 -3.56 -17.17 -9.74
CA SER A 42 -4.76 -17.57 -10.49
C SER A 42 -5.57 -18.71 -9.84
N ALA A 43 -4.99 -19.45 -8.89
CA ALA A 43 -5.66 -20.48 -8.11
C ALA A 43 -6.31 -19.93 -6.82
N GLY A 44 -6.11 -18.64 -6.52
CA GLY A 44 -6.63 -17.99 -5.31
C GLY A 44 -5.74 -18.18 -4.08
N GLU A 45 -4.50 -18.64 -4.25
CA GLU A 45 -3.56 -18.86 -3.15
C GLU A 45 -2.71 -17.61 -2.91
N VAL A 46 -2.47 -17.27 -1.65
CA VAL A 46 -1.58 -16.16 -1.28
C VAL A 46 -0.14 -16.52 -1.61
N VAL A 47 0.48 -15.75 -2.51
CA VAL A 47 1.87 -15.94 -2.95
C VAL A 47 2.81 -14.82 -2.50
N ALA A 48 2.26 -13.69 -2.06
CA ALA A 48 3.03 -12.59 -1.47
C ALA A 48 2.14 -11.69 -0.60
N SER A 49 2.77 -10.95 0.31
CA SER A 49 2.14 -9.86 1.06
C SER A 49 2.92 -8.56 0.90
N TYR A 50 2.21 -7.44 0.86
CA TYR A 50 2.75 -6.11 0.69
C TYR A 50 2.28 -5.19 1.79
N GLU A 51 3.17 -4.35 2.27
CA GLU A 51 2.87 -3.18 3.08
C GLU A 51 3.07 -1.91 2.24
N VAL A 52 2.09 -1.01 2.29
CA VAL A 52 2.13 0.27 1.61
C VAL A 52 2.08 1.38 2.64
N ASN A 53 3.14 2.17 2.71
CA ASN A 53 3.18 3.40 3.48
C ASN A 53 2.79 4.56 2.58
N ASP A 54 1.61 5.12 2.80
CA ASP A 54 1.14 6.33 2.16
C ASP A 54 1.30 7.51 3.09
N SER A 55 2.00 8.54 2.63
CA SER A 55 2.30 9.68 3.46
C SER A 55 2.10 10.99 2.72
N MET A 56 1.30 11.87 3.31
CA MET A 56 0.93 13.16 2.74
C MET A 56 1.36 14.32 3.65
N SER A 57 1.91 15.39 3.08
CA SER A 57 2.19 16.63 3.82
C SER A 57 0.86 17.29 4.23
N VAL A 58 0.72 17.61 5.52
CA VAL A 58 -0.45 18.32 6.06
C VAL A 58 -0.36 19.83 5.79
N TYR A 59 0.86 20.35 5.61
CA TYR A 59 1.12 21.76 5.35
C TYR A 59 1.75 21.98 3.97
N PRO A 60 1.57 23.18 3.38
CA PRO A 60 2.24 23.54 2.14
C PRO A 60 3.77 23.46 2.23
N PRO A 61 4.46 23.06 1.14
CA PRO A 61 3.88 22.55 -0.10
C PRO A 61 3.26 21.16 0.09
N PHE A 62 2.06 20.98 -0.45
CA PHE A 62 1.37 19.69 -0.41
C PHE A 62 2.12 18.69 -1.28
N GLY A 63 2.43 17.52 -0.72
CA GLY A 63 3.10 16.43 -1.40
C GLY A 63 2.66 15.09 -0.84
N ARG A 64 2.66 14.06 -1.68
CA ARG A 64 2.34 12.68 -1.31
C ARG A 64 3.46 11.75 -1.74
N SER A 65 3.80 10.80 -0.89
CA SER A 65 4.78 9.76 -1.17
C SER A 65 4.20 8.40 -0.78
N ILE A 66 4.21 7.47 -1.72
CA ILE A 66 3.76 6.10 -1.52
C ILE A 66 4.99 5.20 -1.64
N ASN A 67 5.28 4.44 -0.58
CA ASN A 67 6.35 3.45 -0.55
C ASN A 67 5.74 2.06 -0.36
N VAL A 68 6.27 1.08 -1.09
CA VAL A 68 5.80 -0.30 -1.06
C VAL A 68 6.93 -1.20 -0.63
N SER A 69 6.65 -2.10 0.31
CA SER A 69 7.56 -3.12 0.80
C SER A 69 6.90 -4.49 0.70
N LYS A 70 7.56 -5.46 0.08
CA LYS A 70 7.14 -6.87 0.14
C LYS A 70 7.55 -7.44 1.50
N THR A 71 6.59 -8.00 2.24
CA THR A 71 6.79 -8.46 3.62
C THR A 71 6.82 -9.98 3.75
N SER A 72 6.21 -10.71 2.82
CA SER A 72 6.26 -12.18 2.72
C SER A 72 6.12 -12.62 1.27
#